data_AF-A0A9W4L924-F1
#
_entry.id   AF-A0A9W4L924-F1
#
_cell.length_a   1.000
_cell.length_b   1.000
_cell.length_c   1.000
_cell.angle_alpha   90.00
_cell.angle_beta   90.00
_cell.angle_gamma   90.00
#
_symmetry.space_group_name_H-M   'P 1'
#
loop_
_entity.id
_entity.type
_entity.pdbx_description
1 polymer ?
#
loop_
_entity_poly.entity_id
_entity_poly.type
_entity_poly.pdbx_seq_one_letter_code
_entity_poly.pdbx_strand_id
1 'polypeptide(L)'
;MLKRIITKYEHQGLTPEEIEHLNSIKGQNPYGMLTLLLGLVSFIFGPQYIIIPIVSLLLGFITYRTFDSEKEDNPWTFYIGLLFAFTGLILNFLHYVHVLN
;
A
#
# COMPACT_ATOMS: atom_id res chain seq x y z
N MET A 1 -23.62 -0.30 -6.27
CA MET A 1 -24.64 -0.48 -5.21
C MET A 1 -23.99 -0.57 -3.83
N LEU A 2 -22.96 -1.41 -3.64
CA LEU A 2 -22.22 -1.58 -2.38
C LEU A 2 -21.55 -0.28 -1.85
N LYS A 3 -20.85 0.46 -2.73
CA LYS A 3 -20.19 1.74 -2.37
C LYS A 3 -21.16 2.77 -1.76
N ARG A 4 -22.41 2.81 -2.26
CA ARG A 4 -23.50 3.69 -1.79
C ARG A 4 -24.11 3.25 -0.46
N ILE A 5 -24.04 1.96 -0.14
CA ILE A 5 -24.52 1.41 1.12
C ILE A 5 -23.51 1.73 2.23
N ILE A 6 -22.21 1.56 1.95
CA ILE A 6 -21.12 1.87 2.90
C ILE A 6 -21.14 3.35 3.28
N THR A 7 -21.19 4.28 2.30
CA THR A 7 -21.28 5.73 2.58
C THR A 7 -22.54 6.11 3.34
N LYS A 8 -23.67 5.43 3.10
CA LYS A 8 -24.93 5.72 3.80
C LYS A 8 -24.87 5.34 5.29
N TYR A 9 -24.17 4.26 5.64
CA TYR A 9 -23.94 3.88 7.04
C TYR A 9 -22.82 4.69 7.69
N GLU A 10 -21.78 5.04 6.93
CA GLU A 10 -20.64 5.83 7.39
C GLU A 10 -21.03 7.25 7.83
N HIS A 11 -22.09 7.80 7.25
CA HIS A 11 -22.61 9.13 7.59
C HIS A 11 -23.89 9.12 8.47
N GLN A 12 -24.33 7.96 8.95
CA GLN A 12 -25.47 7.91 9.86
C GLN A 12 -25.10 8.50 11.22
N GLY A 13 -25.80 9.58 11.60
CA GLY A 13 -25.56 10.28 12.88
C GLY A 13 -24.59 11.46 12.78
N LEU A 14 -24.04 11.74 11.59
CA LEU A 14 -23.22 12.92 11.34
C LEU A 14 -24.07 14.10 10.87
N THR A 15 -23.72 15.29 11.34
CA THR A 15 -24.24 16.56 10.84
C THR A 15 -23.70 16.84 9.43
N PRO A 16 -24.38 17.68 8.62
CA PRO A 16 -23.89 18.08 7.30
C PRO A 16 -22.47 18.67 7.32
N GLU A 17 -22.15 19.44 8.37
CA GLU A 17 -20.84 20.06 8.58
C GLU A 17 -19.73 19.01 8.79
N GLU A 18 -20.01 17.96 9.55
CA GLU A 18 -19.07 16.84 9.77
C GLU A 18 -18.84 16.03 8.49
N ILE A 19 -19.89 15.84 7.67
CA ILE A 19 -19.77 15.15 6.38
C ILE A 19 -18.92 15.97 5.41
N GLU A 20 -19.12 17.29 5.36
CA GLU A 20 -18.32 18.19 4.54
C GLU A 20 -16.85 18.19 4.99
N HIS A 21 -16.62 18.22 6.30
CA HIS A 21 -15.27 18.11 6.85
C HIS A 21 -14.61 16.78 6.48
N LEU A 22 -15.28 15.64 6.64
CA LEU A 22 -14.72 14.33 6.28
C LEU A 22 -14.42 14.22 4.78
N ASN A 23 -15.29 14.75 3.93
CA ASN A 23 -15.06 14.77 2.48
C ASN A 23 -13.89 15.67 2.06
N SER A 24 -13.51 16.64 2.91
CA SER A 24 -12.32 17.47 2.67
C SER A 24 -11.01 16.75 2.98
N ILE A 25 -11.05 15.65 3.73
CA ILE A 25 -9.86 14.87 4.10
C ILE A 25 -9.47 13.99 2.91
N LYS A 26 -8.20 14.05 2.52
CA LYS A 26 -7.66 13.21 1.45
C LYS A 26 -7.66 11.74 1.87
N GLY A 27 -8.08 10.85 0.97
CA GLY A 27 -8.14 9.42 1.22
C GLY A 27 -6.79 8.72 1.01
N GLN A 28 -6.59 7.53 1.56
CA GLN A 28 -5.39 6.75 1.23
C GLN A 28 -5.50 6.10 -0.15
N ASN A 29 -4.38 6.03 -0.89
CA ASN A 29 -4.34 5.29 -2.14
C ASN A 29 -4.37 3.77 -1.88
N PRO A 30 -5.37 3.02 -2.40
CA PRO A 30 -5.48 1.58 -2.16
C PRO A 30 -4.35 0.77 -2.81
N TYR A 31 -3.80 1.22 -3.94
CA TYR A 31 -2.63 0.60 -4.56
C TYR A 31 -1.34 0.88 -3.79
N GLY A 32 -1.26 2.05 -3.13
CA GLY A 32 -0.16 2.36 -2.20
C GLY A 32 -0.16 1.41 -1.02
N MET A 33 -1.35 1.16 -0.44
CA MET A 33 -1.52 0.18 0.63
C MET A 33 -1.19 -1.25 0.16
N LEU A 34 -1.62 -1.64 -1.04
CA LEU A 34 -1.26 -2.93 -1.63
C LEU A 34 0.25 -3.07 -1.83
N THR A 35 0.91 -2.01 -2.31
CA THR A 35 2.37 -1.96 -2.50
C THR A 35 3.09 -2.12 -1.18
N LEU A 36 2.60 -1.50 -0.11
CA LEU A 36 3.13 -1.66 1.24
C LEU A 36 3.03 -3.11 1.74
N LEU A 37 1.86 -3.74 1.58
CA LEU A 37 1.65 -5.14 2.00
C LEU A 37 2.53 -6.10 1.21
N LEU A 38 2.60 -5.96 -0.11
CA LEU A 38 3.47 -6.78 -0.95
C LEU A 38 4.95 -6.54 -0.64
N GLY A 39 5.33 -5.30 -0.35
CA GLY A 39 6.65 -4.95 0.15
C GLY A 39 7.00 -5.69 1.44
N LEU A 40 6.10 -5.71 2.42
CA LEU A 40 6.28 -6.46 3.67
C LEU A 40 6.45 -7.96 3.42
N VAL A 41 5.59 -8.55 2.59
CA VAL A 41 5.67 -9.97 2.19
C VAL A 41 7.02 -10.24 1.51
N SER A 42 7.45 -9.34 0.65
CA SER A 42 8.76 -9.43 0.00
C SER A 42 9.92 -9.31 0.98
N PHE A 43 9.84 -8.46 2.00
CA PHE A 43 10.89 -8.38 3.00
C PHE A 43 11.02 -9.71 3.77
N ILE A 44 9.90 -10.29 4.20
CA ILE A 44 9.88 -11.53 4.99
C ILE A 44 10.31 -12.75 4.15
N PHE A 45 9.74 -12.91 2.94
CA PHE A 45 9.90 -14.13 2.14
C PHE A 45 10.82 -13.98 0.94
N GLY A 46 11.13 -12.75 0.53
CA GLY A 46 12.02 -12.46 -0.59
C GLY A 46 13.43 -13.03 -0.45
N PRO A 47 14.04 -13.10 0.76
CA PRO A 47 15.33 -13.74 0.93
C PRO A 47 15.36 -15.22 0.50
N GLN A 48 14.24 -15.93 0.61
CA GLN A 48 14.11 -17.32 0.19
C GLN A 48 13.56 -17.44 -1.25
N TYR A 49 12.67 -16.54 -1.65
CA TYR A 49 11.96 -16.59 -2.93
C TYR A 49 12.10 -15.28 -3.70
N ILE A 50 13.15 -15.17 -4.53
CA ILE A 50 13.49 -13.96 -5.31
C ILE A 50 12.35 -13.42 -6.21
N ILE A 51 11.42 -14.28 -6.62
CA ILE A 51 10.28 -13.88 -7.47
C ILE A 51 9.37 -12.88 -6.73
N ILE A 52 9.20 -13.02 -5.41
CA ILE A 52 8.33 -12.16 -4.60
C ILE A 52 8.78 -10.68 -4.65
N PRO A 53 10.06 -10.34 -4.37
CA PRO A 53 10.55 -8.97 -4.51
C PRO A 53 10.44 -8.42 -5.91
N ILE A 54 10.76 -9.21 -6.94
CA ILE A 54 10.70 -8.77 -8.32
C ILE A 54 9.27 -8.36 -8.69
N VAL A 55 8.27 -9.21 -8.38
CA VAL A 55 6.87 -8.91 -8.66
C VAL A 55 6.38 -7.72 -7.85
N SER A 56 6.76 -7.64 -6.57
CA SER A 56 6.34 -6.54 -5.68
C SER A 56 6.88 -5.19 -6.16
N LEU A 57 8.15 -5.13 -6.59
CA LEU A 57 8.75 -3.94 -7.18
C LEU A 57 8.06 -3.53 -8.48
N LEU A 58 7.85 -4.48 -9.41
CA LEU A 58 7.17 -4.19 -10.68
C LEU A 58 5.75 -3.65 -10.46
N LEU A 59 4.96 -4.29 -9.60
CA LEU A 59 3.61 -3.83 -9.28
C LEU A 59 3.63 -2.46 -8.61
N GLY A 60 4.52 -2.24 -7.64
CA GLY A 60 4.67 -0.94 -6.99
C GLY A 60 5.02 0.18 -7.97
N PHE A 61 5.96 -0.04 -8.88
CA PHE A 61 6.34 0.95 -9.90
C PHE A 61 5.23 1.23 -10.92
N ILE A 62 4.53 0.19 -11.40
CA ILE A 62 3.43 0.35 -12.36
C ILE A 62 2.27 1.13 -11.71
N THR A 63 1.91 0.75 -10.48
CA THR A 63 0.77 1.33 -9.78
C THR A 63 1.06 2.67 -9.14
N TYR A 64 2.34 3.04 -8.93
CA TYR A 64 2.70 4.39 -8.46
C TYR A 64 2.13 5.50 -9.33
N ARG A 65 1.99 5.26 -10.65
CA ARG A 65 1.39 6.23 -11.59
C ARG A 65 -0.09 6.50 -11.34
N THR A 66 -0.75 5.69 -10.52
CA THR A 66 -2.15 5.89 -10.11
C THR A 66 -2.30 6.90 -8.97
N PHE A 67 -1.19 7.32 -8.35
CA PHE A 67 -1.21 8.30 -7.28
C PHE A 67 -1.69 9.67 -7.77
N ASP A 68 -2.74 10.20 -7.12
CA ASP A 68 -3.30 11.53 -7.40
C ASP A 68 -3.17 12.42 -6.17
N SER A 69 -2.22 13.36 -6.20
CA SER A 69 -1.95 14.26 -5.08
C SER A 69 -3.10 15.20 -4.70
N GLU A 70 -4.11 15.37 -5.56
CA GLU A 70 -5.29 16.20 -5.26
C GLU A 70 -6.29 15.43 -4.39
N LYS A 71 -6.48 14.14 -4.65
CA LYS A 71 -7.49 13.29 -3.98
C LYS A 71 -6.91 12.44 -2.86
N GLU A 72 -5.65 12.09 -2.96
CA GLU A 72 -5.02 11.08 -2.12
C GLU A 72 -3.99 11.69 -1.17
N ASP A 73 -3.95 11.12 0.02
CA ASP A 73 -2.91 11.39 1.00
C ASP A 73 -1.58 10.87 0.46
N ASN A 74 -0.49 11.46 0.94
CA ASN A 74 0.89 11.28 0.53
C ASN A 74 1.28 9.87 0.00
N PRO A 75 2.29 9.80 -0.89
CA PRO A 75 2.71 8.53 -1.48
C PRO A 75 3.61 7.67 -0.57
N TRP A 76 3.68 7.93 0.74
CA TRP A 76 4.62 7.23 1.64
C TRP A 76 4.43 5.71 1.63
N THR A 77 3.18 5.24 1.50
CA THR A 77 2.86 3.81 1.43
C THR A 77 3.55 3.12 0.25
N PHE A 78 3.63 3.79 -0.91
CA PHE A 78 4.39 3.29 -2.05
C PHE A 78 5.89 3.24 -1.76
N TYR A 79 6.47 4.32 -1.23
CA TYR A 79 7.91 4.39 -0.98
C TYR A 79 8.37 3.35 0.05
N ILE A 80 7.63 3.20 1.14
CA ILE A 80 7.93 2.22 2.19
C ILE A 80 7.77 0.79 1.64
N GLY A 81 6.70 0.53 0.87
CA GLY A 81 6.50 -0.77 0.23
C GLY A 81 7.63 -1.15 -0.74
N LEU A 82 8.02 -0.22 -1.61
CA LEU A 82 9.14 -0.41 -2.53
C LEU A 82 10.47 -0.61 -1.79
N LEU A 83 10.70 0.14 -0.70
CA LEU A 83 11.88 -0.03 0.15
C LEU A 83 11.94 -1.42 0.77
N PHE A 84 10.84 -1.93 1.31
CA PHE A 84 10.78 -3.30 1.85
C PHE A 84 11.01 -4.35 0.76
N ALA A 85 10.41 -4.18 -0.41
CA ALA A 85 10.62 -5.08 -1.53
C ALA A 85 12.10 -5.10 -1.97
N PHE A 86 12.72 -3.94 -2.09
CA PHE A 86 14.13 -3.79 -2.42
C PHE A 86 15.04 -4.42 -1.37
N THR A 87 14.70 -4.26 -0.09
CA THR A 87 15.44 -4.87 1.02
C THR A 87 15.36 -6.40 0.95
N GLY A 88 14.18 -6.97 0.70
CA GLY A 88 14.01 -8.41 0.51
C GLY A 88 14.84 -8.96 -0.65
N LEU A 89 14.98 -8.20 -1.73
CA LEU A 89 15.85 -8.54 -2.86
C LEU A 89 17.34 -8.52 -2.48
N ILE A 90 17.80 -7.49 -1.76
CA ILE A 90 19.18 -7.39 -1.28
C ILE A 90 19.53 -8.58 -0.37
N LEU A 91 18.65 -8.89 0.57
CA LEU A 91 18.85 -10.00 1.51
C LEU A 91 18.97 -11.35 0.79
N ASN A 92 18.19 -11.57 -0.28
CA ASN A 92 18.33 -12.74 -1.14
C ASN A 92 19.73 -12.82 -1.78
N PHE A 93 20.22 -11.72 -2.37
CA PHE A 93 21.55 -11.68 -2.99
C PHE A 93 22.69 -11.90 -1.99
N LEU A 94 22.54 -11.38 -0.76
CA LEU A 94 23.52 -11.56 0.31
C LEU A 94 23.41 -12.93 1.00
N HIS A 95 22.47 -13.78 0.57
CA HIS A 95 22.17 -15.08 1.19
C HIS A 95 21.81 -14.99 2.69
N TYR A 96 21.33 -13.83 3.13
CA TYR A 96 20.81 -13.63 4.48
C TYR A 96 19.36 -14.10 4.53
N VAL A 97 19.16 -15.36 4.90
CA VAL A 97 17.83 -15.93 5.03
C VAL A 97 17.25 -15.56 6.39
N HIS A 98 16.01 -15.05 6.40
CA HIS A 98 15.21 -15.06 7.62
C HIS A 98 14.92 -16.52 7.97
N VAL A 99 15.54 -17.06 9.01
CA VAL A 99 15.27 -18.43 9.46
C VAL A 99 13.83 -18.48 9.98
N LEU A 100 12.92 -18.92 9.12
CA LEU A 100 11.54 -19.25 9.45
C LEU A 100 11.54 -20.72 9.85
N ASN A 101 11.80 -20.97 11.14
CA ASN A 101 11.70 -22.30 11.75
C ASN A 101 10.24 -22.70 11.96
#